data_AF-A0A951JZL2-F1
#
_entry.id   AF-A0A951JZL2-F1
#
_cell.length_a   1.000
_cell.length_b   1.000
_cell.length_c   1.000
_cell.angle_alpha   90.00
_cell.angle_beta   90.00
_cell.angle_gamma   90.00
#
_symmetry.space_group_name_H-M   'P 1'
#
loop_
_entity.id
_entity.type
_entity.pdbx_description
1 polymer ?
#
loop_
_entity_poly.entity_id
_entity_poly.type
_entity_poly.pdbx_seq_one_letter_code
_entity_poly.pdbx_strand_id
1 'polypeptide(L)'
;MDDREVIEALVTGGARHAFGSKLHIEGDCLVLDGWWEAAFRVAPTTFALRDEPPPDDGDVLDRVAAELAAQGLREVPADPSLLFAITYTTIDLGPVDWKLWSSDLATAEAALAARAGHDSFLDDPGPGRPVLDDYAAELGGARRSAGLPALMVLTVGVDPAAVETMTEALQGCRVEARGWGEIEAGECAALMANLVLVDATSAAGEAFIAQLRGAPAARLLPVVAVSSGATVAGADATVAAGSDPGGWAAHLRDLLP
;
A
#
# COMPACT_ATOMS: atom_id res chain seq x y z
N MET A 1 -26.78 -4.52 -0.39
CA MET A 1 -27.23 -4.13 0.95
C MET A 1 -27.47 -2.64 0.95
N ASP A 2 -28.23 -2.11 1.90
CA ASP A 2 -28.16 -0.66 2.15
C ASP A 2 -26.89 -0.33 2.96
N ASP A 3 -26.50 0.94 3.00
CA ASP A 3 -25.28 1.36 3.72
C ASP A 3 -25.38 1.13 5.24
N ARG A 4 -26.59 1.01 5.80
CA ARG A 4 -26.79 0.71 7.23
C ARG A 4 -26.43 -0.74 7.50
N GLU A 5 -26.91 -1.67 6.68
CA GLU A 5 -26.60 -3.09 6.75
C GLU A 5 -25.09 -3.34 6.60
N VAL A 6 -24.37 -2.52 5.82
CA VAL A 6 -22.90 -2.59 5.72
C VAL A 6 -22.22 -2.22 7.03
N ILE A 7 -22.65 -1.15 7.69
CA ILE A 7 -22.13 -0.74 9.01
C ILE A 7 -22.41 -1.82 10.05
N GLU A 8 -23.64 -2.35 10.10
CA GLU A 8 -24.03 -3.43 11.02
C GLU A 8 -23.20 -4.71 10.75
N ALA A 9 -22.96 -5.04 9.48
CA ALA A 9 -22.12 -6.17 9.10
C ALA A 9 -20.66 -6.01 9.55
N LEU A 10 -20.12 -4.79 9.50
CA LEU A 10 -18.79 -4.49 10.04
C LEU A 10 -18.77 -4.56 11.57
N VAL A 11 -19.66 -3.85 12.26
CA VAL A 11 -19.56 -3.68 13.71
C VAL A 11 -19.99 -4.93 14.46
N THR A 12 -21.10 -5.54 14.03
CA THR A 12 -21.74 -6.65 14.74
C THR A 12 -21.49 -7.99 14.05
N GLY A 13 -21.53 -8.00 12.71
CA GLY A 13 -21.43 -9.21 11.91
C GLY A 13 -20.02 -9.78 11.75
N GLY A 14 -18.98 -8.99 12.05
CA GLY A 14 -17.59 -9.39 11.81
C GLY A 14 -17.25 -9.55 10.32
N ALA A 15 -18.10 -9.05 9.41
CA ALA A 15 -17.92 -9.21 7.97
C ALA A 15 -16.59 -8.56 7.53
N ARG A 16 -15.92 -9.20 6.56
CA ARG A 16 -14.72 -8.66 5.92
C ARG A 16 -14.93 -8.21 4.48
N HIS A 17 -16.13 -8.47 3.95
CA HIS A 17 -16.56 -8.06 2.62
C HIS A 17 -18.07 -7.81 2.66
N ALA A 18 -18.50 -6.62 2.24
CA ALA A 18 -19.90 -6.24 2.09
C ALA A 18 -20.01 -5.02 1.17
N PHE A 19 -21.10 -4.89 0.44
CA PHE A 19 -21.30 -3.80 -0.53
C PHE A 19 -22.69 -3.15 -0.39
N GLY A 20 -22.66 -1.84 -0.16
CA GLY A 20 -23.78 -0.92 -0.10
C GLY A 20 -23.85 -0.02 -1.34
N SER A 21 -24.64 1.04 -1.24
CA SER A 21 -24.75 2.06 -2.28
C SER A 21 -23.55 3.00 -2.34
N LYS A 22 -22.98 3.31 -1.17
CA LYS A 22 -21.81 4.16 -1.00
C LYS A 22 -20.72 3.51 -0.15
N LEU A 23 -21.11 2.65 0.77
CA LEU A 23 -20.19 1.99 1.69
C LEU A 23 -19.85 0.59 1.22
N HIS A 24 -18.61 0.18 1.48
CA HIS A 24 -18.23 -1.22 1.38
C HIS A 24 -17.17 -1.58 2.42
N ILE A 25 -17.01 -2.87 2.67
CA ILE A 25 -15.98 -3.42 3.54
C ILE A 25 -14.93 -4.10 2.68
N GLU A 26 -13.67 -3.75 2.90
CA GLU A 26 -12.51 -4.44 2.36
C GLU A 26 -11.58 -4.85 3.51
N GLY A 27 -11.51 -6.16 3.77
CA GLY A 27 -10.75 -6.70 4.89
C GLY A 27 -11.33 -6.25 6.23
N ASP A 28 -10.59 -5.41 6.95
CA ASP A 28 -11.02 -4.84 8.23
C ASP A 28 -11.45 -3.36 8.09
N CYS A 29 -11.46 -2.80 6.88
CA CYS A 29 -11.70 -1.39 6.61
C CYS A 29 -13.12 -1.15 6.04
N LEU A 30 -13.75 -0.07 6.50
CA LEU A 30 -14.99 0.48 5.95
C LEU A 30 -14.66 1.69 5.10
N VAL A 31 -15.07 1.64 3.83
CA VAL A 31 -14.68 2.64 2.83
C VAL A 31 -15.94 3.28 2.23
N LEU A 32 -15.94 4.61 2.18
CA LEU A 32 -16.92 5.46 1.53
C LEU A 32 -16.49 5.75 0.09
N ASP A 33 -17.42 5.59 -0.85
CA ASP A 33 -17.29 5.91 -2.28
C ASP A 33 -16.06 5.28 -2.97
N GLY A 34 -15.56 4.16 -2.43
CA GLY A 34 -14.46 3.42 -3.06
C GLY A 34 -13.05 3.82 -2.61
N TRP A 35 -12.89 4.91 -1.83
CA TRP A 35 -11.55 5.44 -1.55
C TRP A 35 -11.38 6.14 -0.19
N TRP A 36 -12.45 6.49 0.54
CA TRP A 36 -12.32 7.25 1.78
C TRP A 36 -12.57 6.34 2.99
N GLU A 37 -11.53 6.07 3.78
CA GLU A 37 -11.57 5.12 4.90
C GLU A 37 -12.27 5.75 6.10
N ALA A 38 -13.51 5.32 6.36
CA ALA A 38 -14.33 5.86 7.43
C ALA A 38 -13.97 5.23 8.79
N ALA A 39 -13.76 3.92 8.81
CA ALA A 39 -13.49 3.15 10.02
C ALA A 39 -12.62 1.93 9.71
N PHE A 40 -11.91 1.43 10.70
CA PHE A 40 -11.26 0.13 10.61
C PHE A 40 -11.38 -0.67 11.92
N ARG A 41 -11.43 -2.00 11.79
CA ARG A 41 -11.52 -2.93 12.91
C ARG A 41 -10.12 -3.32 13.38
N VAL A 42 -9.72 -2.85 14.55
CA VAL A 42 -8.47 -3.25 15.22
C VAL A 42 -8.60 -4.69 15.74
N ALA A 43 -9.74 -4.99 16.38
CA ALA A 43 -10.10 -6.28 16.95
C ALA A 43 -11.65 -6.43 16.99
N PRO A 44 -12.22 -7.61 17.31
CA PRO A 44 -13.68 -7.81 17.29
C PRO A 44 -14.49 -6.80 18.11
N THR A 45 -13.91 -6.22 19.16
CA THR A 45 -14.55 -5.24 20.05
C THR A 45 -13.76 -3.93 20.15
N THR A 46 -12.87 -3.67 19.19
CA THR A 46 -12.05 -2.46 19.17
C THR A 46 -11.93 -1.94 17.75
N PHE A 47 -12.32 -0.69 17.56
CA PHE A 47 -12.40 -0.06 16.25
C PHE A 47 -11.70 1.29 16.30
N ALA A 48 -11.19 1.74 15.17
CA ALA A 48 -10.75 3.10 15.00
C ALA A 48 -11.61 3.77 13.93
N LEU A 49 -12.06 4.97 14.26
CA LEU A 49 -12.95 5.79 13.45
C LEU A 49 -12.17 7.04 13.03
N ARG A 50 -12.23 7.41 11.76
CA ARG A 50 -11.47 8.57 11.27
C ARG A 50 -11.91 9.84 11.97
N ASP A 51 -10.97 10.68 12.35
CA ASP A 51 -11.21 11.98 13.02
C ASP A 51 -11.14 13.16 12.04
N GLU A 52 -11.60 12.93 10.82
CA GLU A 52 -11.70 13.94 9.78
C GLU A 52 -13.10 13.86 9.16
N PRO A 53 -13.71 15.00 8.77
CA PRO A 53 -15.01 14.97 8.12
C PRO A 53 -14.95 14.22 6.77
N PRO A 54 -16.03 13.52 6.38
CA PRO A 54 -16.12 12.90 5.06
C PRO A 54 -16.05 13.93 3.92
N PRO A 55 -15.68 13.50 2.70
CA PRO A 55 -15.59 14.36 1.52
C PRO A 55 -16.95 14.87 1.03
N ASP A 56 -18.04 14.21 1.42
CA ASP A 56 -19.42 14.67 1.23
C ASP A 56 -20.05 15.12 2.56
N ASP A 57 -21.17 15.86 2.50
CA ASP A 57 -21.93 16.27 3.70
C ASP A 57 -22.68 15.08 4.37
N GLY A 58 -22.14 13.87 4.25
CA GLY A 58 -22.71 12.63 4.74
C GLY A 58 -22.57 12.43 6.25
N ASP A 59 -23.42 11.57 6.80
CA ASP A 59 -23.49 11.24 8.23
C ASP A 59 -22.81 9.90 8.57
N VAL A 60 -21.89 9.42 7.71
CA VAL A 60 -21.29 8.08 7.84
C VAL A 60 -20.61 7.87 9.19
N LEU A 61 -19.80 8.83 9.64
CA LEU A 61 -19.07 8.72 10.91
C LEU A 61 -20.03 8.70 12.10
N ASP A 62 -21.07 9.53 12.08
CA ASP A 62 -22.09 9.57 13.12
C ASP A 62 -22.86 8.25 13.20
N ARG A 63 -23.15 7.64 12.04
CA ARG A 63 -23.84 6.35 11.97
C ARG A 63 -22.97 5.20 12.47
N VAL A 64 -21.68 5.20 12.16
CA VAL A 64 -20.75 4.19 12.70
C VAL A 64 -20.57 4.39 14.21
N ALA A 65 -20.39 5.63 14.67
CA ALA A 65 -20.29 5.94 16.10
C ALA A 65 -21.54 5.51 16.88
N ALA A 66 -22.74 5.72 16.30
CA ALA A 66 -24.00 5.28 16.89
C ALA A 66 -24.08 3.75 17.01
N GLU A 67 -23.64 3.01 15.98
CA GLU A 67 -23.62 1.54 16.01
C GLU A 67 -22.58 1.01 17.03
N LEU A 68 -21.39 1.59 17.09
CA LEU A 68 -20.37 1.26 18.10
C LEU A 68 -20.90 1.53 19.52
N ALA A 69 -21.57 2.66 19.74
CA ALA A 69 -22.21 2.99 21.01
C ALA A 69 -23.34 2.01 21.37
N ALA A 70 -24.10 1.54 20.38
CA ALA A 70 -25.13 0.51 20.59
C ALA A 70 -24.53 -0.83 21.05
N GLN A 71 -23.28 -1.13 20.67
CA GLN A 71 -22.51 -2.28 21.19
C GLN A 71 -21.84 -2.02 22.55
N GLY A 72 -22.11 -0.87 23.18
CA GLY A 72 -21.51 -0.49 24.47
C GLY A 72 -20.06 -0.03 24.39
N LEU A 73 -19.57 0.28 23.19
CA LEU A 73 -18.24 0.85 22.99
C LEU A 73 -18.29 2.37 23.12
N ARG A 74 -17.16 2.96 23.47
CA ARG A 74 -16.99 4.41 23.61
C ARG A 74 -15.60 4.82 23.15
N GLU A 75 -15.46 6.10 22.84
CA GLU A 75 -14.16 6.70 22.62
C GLU A 75 -13.28 6.54 23.88
N VAL A 76 -12.04 6.10 23.68
CA VAL A 76 -11.03 5.96 24.72
C VAL A 76 -9.76 6.69 24.30
N PRO A 77 -8.96 7.22 25.25
CA PRO A 77 -7.73 7.93 24.92
C PRO A 77 -6.72 6.94 24.33
N ALA A 78 -6.55 6.97 23.01
CA ALA A 78 -5.65 6.07 22.31
C ALA A 78 -4.17 6.45 22.56
N ASP A 79 -3.29 5.46 22.58
CA ASP A 79 -1.86 5.70 22.33
C ASP A 79 -1.68 5.94 20.81
N PRO A 80 -1.30 7.16 20.39
CA PRO A 80 -1.17 7.48 18.97
C PRO A 80 -0.02 6.68 18.30
N SER A 81 0.95 6.16 19.05
CA SER A 81 2.11 5.47 18.49
C SER A 81 1.78 4.06 17.96
N LEU A 82 0.96 3.30 18.68
CA LEU A 82 0.54 1.96 18.25
C LEU A 82 -0.49 2.01 17.12
N LEU A 83 -1.40 2.99 17.20
CA LEU A 83 -2.38 3.21 16.14
C LEU A 83 -1.69 3.62 14.84
N PHE A 84 -0.70 4.52 14.93
CA PHE A 84 0.16 4.87 13.80
C PHE A 84 0.93 3.67 13.26
N ALA A 85 1.44 2.77 14.11
CA ALA A 85 2.13 1.57 13.64
C ALA A 85 1.22 0.66 12.80
N ILE A 86 -0.05 0.50 13.20
CA ILE A 86 -1.05 -0.31 12.47
C ILE A 86 -1.51 0.36 11.17
N THR A 87 -1.75 1.67 11.21
CA THR A 87 -2.22 2.41 10.02
C THR A 87 -1.11 2.64 9.01
N TYR A 88 0.16 2.68 9.46
CA TYR A 88 1.32 2.75 8.57
C TYR A 88 1.56 1.44 7.81
N THR A 89 1.36 0.29 8.45
CA THR A 89 1.51 -1.02 7.79
C THR A 89 0.32 -1.36 6.90
N THR A 90 -0.85 -0.78 7.16
CA THR A 90 -2.05 -0.89 6.32
C THR A 90 -2.07 0.27 5.34
N ILE A 91 -1.44 0.11 4.17
CA ILE A 91 -1.20 1.16 3.15
C ILE A 91 -2.44 2.03 2.84
N ASP A 92 -3.62 1.45 2.93
CA ASP A 92 -4.88 2.14 2.64
C ASP A 92 -5.36 3.08 3.77
N LEU A 93 -4.82 3.00 5.00
CA LEU A 93 -5.32 3.80 6.14
C LEU A 93 -4.67 5.19 6.28
N GLY A 94 -3.66 5.52 5.47
CA GLY A 94 -3.06 6.85 5.37
C GLY A 94 -2.53 7.48 6.68
N PRO A 95 -1.84 8.63 6.61
CA PRO A 95 -1.44 9.40 7.80
C PRO A 95 -2.57 10.33 8.25
N VAL A 96 -3.68 9.75 8.70
CA VAL A 96 -4.86 10.49 9.18
C VAL A 96 -5.08 10.28 10.67
N ASP A 97 -5.77 11.20 11.31
CA ASP A 97 -6.10 11.08 12.73
C ASP A 97 -7.27 10.10 12.93
N TRP A 98 -7.19 9.30 14.00
CA TRP A 98 -8.15 8.24 14.31
C TRP A 98 -8.57 8.31 15.78
N LYS A 99 -9.87 8.19 16.02
CA LYS A 99 -10.47 8.00 17.35
C LYS A 99 -10.64 6.52 17.63
N LEU A 100 -10.11 6.05 18.75
CA LEU A 100 -10.23 4.65 19.16
C LEU A 100 -11.50 4.42 19.98
N TRP A 101 -12.24 3.39 19.60
CA TRP A 101 -13.50 2.97 20.23
C TRP A 101 -13.36 1.57 20.83
N SER A 102 -13.61 1.46 22.13
CA SER A 102 -13.52 0.20 22.89
C SER A 102 -14.41 0.26 24.14
N SER A 103 -14.54 -0.84 24.88
CA SER A 103 -15.24 -0.86 26.18
C SER A 103 -14.53 -0.01 27.24
N ASP A 104 -13.20 -0.10 27.24
CA ASP A 104 -12.28 0.53 28.17
C ASP A 104 -10.87 0.61 27.58
N LEU A 105 -10.03 1.42 28.22
CA LEU A 105 -8.66 1.68 27.78
C LEU A 105 -7.79 0.42 27.79
N ALA A 106 -7.90 -0.43 28.82
CA ALA A 106 -7.05 -1.61 28.94
C ALA A 106 -7.34 -2.64 27.82
N THR A 107 -8.61 -2.81 27.48
CA THR A 107 -9.03 -3.64 26.33
C THR A 107 -8.50 -3.07 25.03
N ALA A 108 -8.56 -1.75 24.87
CA ALA A 108 -8.07 -1.08 23.66
C ALA A 108 -6.54 -1.19 23.50
N GLU A 109 -5.77 -0.97 24.56
CA GLU A 109 -4.32 -1.12 24.57
C GLU A 109 -3.88 -2.56 24.26
N ALA A 110 -4.56 -3.55 24.84
CA ALA A 110 -4.30 -4.96 24.56
C ALA A 110 -4.59 -5.31 23.09
N ALA A 111 -5.68 -4.79 22.53
CA ALA A 111 -6.02 -4.99 21.12
C ALA A 111 -5.01 -4.32 20.18
N LEU A 112 -4.61 -3.08 20.48
CA LEU A 112 -3.59 -2.36 19.73
C LEU A 112 -2.24 -3.07 19.78
N ALA A 113 -1.78 -3.49 20.97
CA ALA A 113 -0.51 -4.20 21.12
C ALA A 113 -0.53 -5.55 20.40
N ALA A 114 -1.63 -6.31 20.48
CA ALA A 114 -1.78 -7.57 19.78
C ALA A 114 -1.79 -7.38 18.25
N ARG A 115 -2.50 -6.37 17.76
CA ARG A 115 -2.58 -6.08 16.31
C ARG A 115 -1.26 -5.54 15.79
N ALA A 116 -0.65 -4.57 16.48
CA ALA A 116 0.67 -4.06 16.15
C ALA A 116 1.72 -5.18 16.21
N GLY A 117 1.65 -6.10 17.17
CA GLY A 117 2.52 -7.29 17.23
C GLY A 117 2.36 -8.24 16.04
N HIS A 118 1.11 -8.45 15.58
CA HIS A 118 0.81 -9.22 14.37
C HIS A 118 1.33 -8.53 13.11
N ASP A 119 1.18 -7.21 13.03
CA ASP A 119 1.57 -6.41 11.87
C ASP A 119 3.07 -6.02 11.89
N SER A 120 3.78 -6.21 13.02
CA SER A 120 5.20 -5.91 13.23
C SER A 120 6.12 -7.13 13.16
N PHE A 121 5.94 -8.01 12.16
CA PHE A 121 7.03 -8.80 11.51
C PHE A 121 8.10 -9.55 12.38
N LEU A 122 7.96 -9.72 13.70
CA LEU A 122 9.08 -10.17 14.57
C LEU A 122 8.83 -11.39 15.47
N ASP A 123 7.62 -11.96 15.52
CA ASP A 123 7.34 -13.14 16.37
C ASP A 123 6.71 -14.31 15.58
N ASP A 124 7.40 -14.81 14.55
CA ASP A 124 7.16 -16.16 14.04
C ASP A 124 8.37 -17.09 14.30
N PRO A 125 8.29 -18.02 15.28
CA PRO A 125 9.30 -19.05 15.45
C PRO A 125 9.06 -20.23 14.50
N GLY A 126 9.29 -20.01 13.20
CA GLY A 126 9.60 -21.02 12.17
C GLY A 126 8.43 -21.72 11.48
N PRO A 127 8.59 -22.08 10.17
CA PRO A 127 9.73 -22.88 9.74
C PRO A 127 10.51 -22.27 8.57
N GLY A 128 11.84 -22.28 8.71
CA GLY A 128 12.76 -22.15 7.59
C GLY A 128 12.99 -20.71 7.17
N ARG A 129 14.27 -20.31 7.18
CA ARG A 129 14.74 -19.14 6.47
C ARG A 129 14.25 -19.26 5.02
N PRO A 130 13.42 -18.35 4.48
CA PRO A 130 12.98 -18.41 3.11
C PRO A 130 14.23 -18.36 2.23
N VAL A 131 14.32 -19.28 1.29
CA VAL A 131 15.29 -19.15 0.20
C VAL A 131 14.82 -17.93 -0.59
N LEU A 132 15.64 -16.87 -0.60
CA LEU A 132 15.34 -15.54 -1.16
C LEU A 132 14.85 -15.55 -2.62
N ASP A 133 14.95 -16.68 -3.31
CA ASP A 133 14.60 -16.80 -4.72
C ASP A 133 13.08 -16.95 -4.97
N ASP A 134 12.25 -17.27 -3.96
CA ASP A 134 10.83 -17.60 -4.16
C ASP A 134 9.81 -16.56 -3.64
N TYR A 135 10.23 -15.54 -2.88
CA TYR A 135 9.29 -14.64 -2.20
C TYR A 135 8.44 -13.80 -3.18
N ALA A 136 9.00 -13.33 -4.30
CA ALA A 136 8.25 -12.60 -5.32
C ALA A 136 7.28 -13.49 -6.12
N ALA A 137 7.64 -14.77 -6.32
CA ALA A 137 6.75 -15.75 -6.94
C ALA A 137 5.60 -16.14 -6.00
N GLU A 138 5.87 -16.22 -4.69
CA GLU A 138 4.88 -16.40 -3.64
C GLU A 138 3.98 -15.17 -3.51
N LEU A 139 4.52 -13.95 -3.53
CA LEU A 139 3.74 -12.70 -3.46
C LEU A 139 2.91 -12.48 -4.72
N GLY A 140 3.49 -12.71 -5.91
CA GLY A 140 2.76 -12.73 -7.17
C GLY A 140 1.71 -13.84 -7.23
N GLY A 141 1.99 -15.00 -6.62
CA GLY A 141 1.06 -16.10 -6.43
C GLY A 141 -0.10 -15.75 -5.48
N ALA A 142 0.20 -15.11 -4.36
CA ALA A 142 -0.76 -14.67 -3.36
C ALA A 142 -1.66 -13.56 -3.91
N ARG A 143 -1.10 -12.58 -4.61
CA ARG A 143 -1.85 -11.52 -5.31
C ARG A 143 -2.80 -12.12 -6.37
N ARG A 144 -2.31 -13.05 -7.19
CA ARG A 144 -3.16 -13.78 -8.15
C ARG A 144 -4.29 -14.55 -7.46
N SER A 145 -3.98 -15.22 -6.36
CA SER A 145 -4.97 -15.99 -5.58
C SER A 145 -6.00 -15.08 -4.90
N ALA A 146 -5.62 -13.85 -4.55
CA ALA A 146 -6.47 -12.80 -4.01
C ALA A 146 -7.20 -11.97 -5.09
N GLY A 147 -6.99 -12.27 -6.38
CA GLY A 147 -7.59 -11.51 -7.49
C GLY A 147 -6.98 -10.13 -7.73
N LEU A 148 -5.87 -9.80 -7.07
CA LEU A 148 -5.15 -8.55 -7.22
C LEU A 148 -4.28 -8.56 -8.49
N PRO A 149 -4.13 -7.42 -9.18
CA PRO A 149 -3.25 -7.32 -10.35
C PRO A 149 -1.79 -7.57 -9.96
N ALA A 150 -1.02 -8.13 -10.89
CA ALA A 150 0.42 -8.28 -10.73
C ALA A 150 1.09 -6.93 -10.47
N LEU A 151 2.13 -6.92 -9.63
CA LEU A 151 2.92 -5.71 -9.40
C LEU A 151 3.53 -5.24 -10.71
N MET A 152 3.47 -3.94 -10.99
CA MET A 152 3.96 -3.36 -12.22
C MET A 152 5.31 -2.67 -12.03
N VAL A 153 6.30 -3.09 -12.81
CA VAL A 153 7.58 -2.39 -12.98
C VAL A 153 7.57 -1.69 -14.32
N LEU A 154 7.57 -0.36 -14.30
CA LEU A 154 7.63 0.47 -15.49
C LEU A 154 9.09 0.81 -15.80
N THR A 155 9.59 0.45 -16.98
CA THR A 155 10.93 0.82 -17.42
C THR A 155 10.85 1.95 -18.45
N VAL A 156 11.59 3.04 -18.23
CA VAL A 156 11.63 4.20 -19.14
C VAL A 156 13.03 4.35 -19.72
N GLY A 157 13.14 4.22 -21.04
CA GLY A 157 14.39 4.38 -21.78
C GLY A 157 15.42 3.27 -21.58
N VAL A 158 15.07 2.19 -20.86
CA VAL A 158 15.96 1.04 -20.63
C VAL A 158 16.08 0.19 -21.89
N ASP A 159 17.27 -0.34 -22.15
CA ASP A 159 17.55 -1.19 -23.30
C ASP A 159 16.61 -2.42 -23.36
N PRO A 160 16.00 -2.73 -24.52
CA PRO A 160 15.04 -3.82 -24.64
C PRO A 160 15.57 -5.20 -24.22
N ALA A 161 16.85 -5.50 -24.47
CA ALA A 161 17.43 -6.79 -24.08
C ALA A 161 17.58 -6.89 -22.54
N ALA A 162 17.86 -5.77 -21.88
CA ALA A 162 17.83 -5.69 -20.42
C ALA A 162 16.40 -5.85 -19.87
N VAL A 163 15.40 -5.27 -20.53
CA VAL A 163 13.98 -5.45 -20.18
C VAL A 163 13.55 -6.91 -20.28
N GLU A 164 13.91 -7.62 -21.36
CA GLU A 164 13.62 -9.05 -21.51
C GLU A 164 14.23 -9.86 -20.37
N THR A 165 15.52 -9.63 -20.08
CA THR A 165 16.23 -10.28 -18.98
C THR A 165 15.55 -10.03 -17.62
N MET A 166 15.12 -8.79 -17.36
CA MET A 166 14.40 -8.45 -16.13
C MET A 166 13.00 -9.07 -16.09
N THR A 167 12.31 -9.21 -17.22
CA THR A 167 10.99 -9.83 -17.31
C THR A 167 11.08 -11.31 -16.94
N GLU A 168 12.12 -12.00 -17.40
CA GLU A 168 12.38 -13.40 -17.03
C GLU A 168 12.75 -13.55 -15.56
N ALA A 169 13.51 -12.59 -15.01
CA ALA A 169 13.92 -12.60 -13.61
C ALA A 169 12.78 -12.23 -12.65
N LEU A 170 11.94 -11.25 -12.97
CA LEU A 170 10.85 -10.77 -12.11
C LEU A 170 9.56 -11.58 -12.29
N GLN A 171 9.66 -12.90 -12.17
CA GLN A 171 8.50 -13.80 -12.28
C GLN A 171 7.42 -13.43 -11.25
N GLY A 172 6.21 -13.12 -11.73
CA GLY A 172 5.10 -12.66 -10.90
C GLY A 172 4.83 -11.15 -10.95
N CYS A 173 5.75 -10.38 -11.52
CA CYS A 173 5.55 -8.96 -11.84
C CYS A 173 5.19 -8.79 -13.32
N ARG A 174 4.47 -7.72 -13.64
CA ARG A 174 4.32 -7.20 -15.00
C ARG A 174 5.40 -6.16 -15.24
N VAL A 175 6.34 -6.45 -16.14
CA VAL A 175 7.32 -5.46 -16.60
C VAL A 175 6.77 -4.79 -17.86
N GLU A 176 6.72 -3.46 -17.85
CA GLU A 176 6.21 -2.66 -18.96
C GLU A 176 7.25 -1.65 -19.41
N ALA A 177 7.64 -1.70 -20.68
CA ALA A 177 8.62 -0.80 -21.25
C ALA A 177 7.98 0.38 -21.98
N ARG A 178 8.62 1.54 -21.83
CA ARG A 178 8.33 2.77 -22.56
C ARG A 178 9.64 3.40 -23.04
N GLY A 179 9.65 3.76 -24.30
CA GLY A 179 10.69 4.60 -24.88
C GLY A 179 10.58 6.05 -24.43
N TRP A 180 11.63 6.82 -24.71
CA TRP A 180 11.60 8.27 -24.52
C TRP A 180 10.50 8.90 -25.40
N GLY A 181 9.62 9.69 -24.80
CA GLY A 181 8.51 10.35 -25.50
C GLY A 181 7.25 9.49 -25.68
N GLU A 182 7.26 8.23 -25.24
CA GLU A 182 6.05 7.38 -25.21
C GLU A 182 5.25 7.54 -23.92
N ILE A 183 5.81 8.21 -22.92
CA ILE A 183 5.18 8.45 -21.63
C ILE A 183 5.67 9.77 -21.04
N GLU A 184 4.75 10.55 -20.47
CA GLU A 184 5.10 11.72 -19.67
C GLU A 184 5.26 11.32 -18.19
N ALA A 185 6.12 12.03 -17.46
CA ALA A 185 6.44 11.70 -16.08
C ALA A 185 5.21 11.69 -15.14
N GLY A 186 4.20 12.50 -15.43
CA GLY A 186 2.93 12.54 -14.68
C GLY A 186 2.01 11.34 -14.96
N GLU A 187 2.19 10.65 -16.09
CA GLU A 187 1.37 9.51 -16.50
C GLU A 187 1.85 8.18 -15.88
N CYS A 188 3.08 8.14 -15.37
CA CYS A 188 3.63 6.98 -14.67
C CYS A 188 2.73 6.48 -13.53
N ALA A 189 2.10 7.40 -12.80
CA ALA A 189 1.18 7.07 -11.70
C ALA A 189 -0.17 6.53 -12.20
N ALA A 190 -0.65 7.01 -13.35
CA ALA A 190 -1.90 6.55 -13.94
C ALA A 190 -1.84 5.10 -14.44
N LEU A 191 -0.63 4.62 -14.74
CA LEU A 191 -0.39 3.21 -15.07
C LEU A 191 -0.36 2.30 -13.84
N MET A 192 -0.49 2.85 -12.62
CA MET A 192 -0.38 2.11 -11.36
C MET A 192 0.97 1.37 -11.24
N ALA A 193 2.05 2.00 -11.71
CA ALA A 193 3.39 1.46 -11.53
C ALA A 193 3.73 1.36 -10.03
N ASN A 194 4.21 0.21 -9.59
CA ASN A 194 4.70 0.00 -8.24
C ASN A 194 6.17 0.46 -8.10
N LEU A 195 6.91 0.43 -9.20
CA LEU A 195 8.29 0.91 -9.29
C LEU A 195 8.57 1.42 -10.70
N VAL A 196 9.33 2.51 -10.81
CA VAL A 196 9.79 3.06 -12.08
C VAL A 196 11.30 2.91 -12.20
N LEU A 197 11.77 2.15 -13.18
CA LEU A 197 13.18 2.03 -13.53
C LEU A 197 13.49 2.99 -14.69
N VAL A 198 14.39 3.94 -14.50
CA VAL A 198 14.72 4.95 -15.52
C VAL A 198 16.17 4.79 -15.94
N ASP A 199 16.43 4.75 -17.24
CA ASP A 199 17.79 4.90 -17.75
C ASP A 199 18.27 6.35 -17.57
N ALA A 200 19.10 6.57 -16.55
CA ALA A 200 19.70 7.84 -16.19
C ALA A 200 21.15 7.97 -16.68
N THR A 201 21.58 7.17 -17.66
CA THR A 201 22.90 7.33 -18.29
C THR A 201 22.99 8.56 -19.20
N SER A 202 21.85 9.21 -19.46
CA SER A 202 21.73 10.42 -20.27
C SER A 202 21.02 11.55 -19.52
N ALA A 203 21.25 12.79 -19.96
CA ALA A 203 20.57 13.97 -19.42
C ALA A 203 19.03 13.91 -19.57
N ALA A 204 18.54 13.14 -20.55
CA ALA A 204 17.10 12.93 -20.72
C ALA A 204 16.50 12.14 -19.54
N GLY A 205 17.21 11.12 -19.07
CA GLY A 205 16.78 10.33 -17.91
C GLY A 205 16.84 11.12 -16.59
N GLU A 206 17.90 11.88 -16.36
CA GLU A 206 17.98 12.75 -15.18
C GLU A 206 16.86 13.81 -15.19
N ALA A 207 16.59 14.41 -16.34
CA ALA A 207 15.49 15.36 -16.50
C ALA A 207 14.12 14.69 -16.27
N PHE A 208 13.94 13.46 -16.74
CA PHE A 208 12.70 12.70 -16.53
C PHE A 208 12.48 12.42 -15.04
N ILE A 209 13.51 12.01 -14.30
CA ILE A 209 13.44 11.79 -12.84
C ILE A 209 13.07 13.10 -12.13
N ALA A 210 13.68 14.22 -12.51
CA ALA A 210 13.36 15.52 -11.94
C ALA A 210 11.90 15.93 -12.22
N GLN A 211 11.39 15.67 -13.43
CA GLN A 211 9.98 15.91 -13.77
C GLN A 211 9.04 15.01 -12.96
N LEU A 212 9.40 13.74 -12.77
CA LEU A 212 8.63 12.78 -11.99
C LEU A 212 8.50 13.24 -10.53
N ARG A 213 9.58 13.76 -9.94
CA ARG A 213 9.55 14.37 -8.60
C ARG A 213 8.79 15.69 -8.52
N GLY A 214 8.71 16.43 -9.63
CA GLY A 214 7.89 17.63 -9.74
C GLY A 214 6.39 17.35 -9.94
N ALA A 215 6.02 16.17 -10.41
CA ALA A 215 4.64 15.82 -10.73
C ALA A 215 3.87 15.35 -9.47
N PRO A 216 2.78 16.03 -9.07
CA PRO A 216 2.08 15.74 -7.82
C PRO A 216 1.63 14.28 -7.66
N ALA A 217 1.18 13.65 -8.74
CA ALA A 217 0.68 12.27 -8.75
C ALA A 217 1.82 11.22 -8.78
N ALA A 218 3.00 11.57 -9.28
CA ALA A 218 4.10 10.62 -9.46
C ALA A 218 5.25 10.81 -8.45
N ARG A 219 5.29 11.94 -7.73
CA ARG A 219 6.41 12.30 -6.85
C ARG A 219 6.75 11.26 -5.77
N LEU A 220 5.80 10.43 -5.37
CA LEU A 220 5.95 9.39 -4.34
C LEU A 220 6.23 8.00 -4.92
N LEU A 221 6.21 7.83 -6.24
CA LEU A 221 6.54 6.53 -6.85
C LEU A 221 7.99 6.16 -6.54
N PRO A 222 8.29 4.92 -6.16
CA PRO A 222 9.66 4.44 -6.07
C PRO A 222 10.35 4.54 -7.44
N VAL A 223 11.50 5.23 -7.49
CA VAL A 223 12.31 5.41 -8.68
C VAL A 223 13.68 4.80 -8.49
N VAL A 224 14.05 3.92 -9.41
CA VAL A 224 15.40 3.38 -9.50
C VAL A 224 16.05 3.90 -10.76
N ALA A 225 17.24 4.48 -10.63
CA ALA A 225 17.99 5.00 -11.77
C ALA A 225 19.08 4.00 -12.21
N VAL A 226 19.10 3.66 -13.49
CA VAL A 226 20.23 2.98 -14.12
C VAL A 226 21.27 4.03 -14.46
N SER A 227 22.44 3.99 -13.82
CA SER A 227 23.47 5.04 -13.96
C SER A 227 24.86 4.45 -14.20
N SER A 228 25.72 5.20 -14.90
CA SER A 228 27.13 4.86 -15.10
C SER A 228 28.03 5.25 -13.92
N GLY A 229 27.50 5.98 -12.92
CA GLY A 229 28.19 6.30 -11.67
C GLY A 229 27.39 7.23 -10.74
N ALA A 230 27.77 7.22 -9.45
CA ALA A 230 27.18 8.00 -8.35
C ALA A 230 25.63 7.91 -8.18
N THR A 231 25.15 8.44 -7.05
CA THR A 231 23.71 8.59 -6.77
C THR A 231 23.08 9.62 -7.70
N VAL A 232 21.95 9.30 -8.31
CA VAL A 232 21.19 10.23 -9.17
C VAL A 232 20.20 11.02 -8.31
N ALA A 233 20.21 12.35 -8.44
CA ALA A 233 19.34 13.21 -7.66
C ALA A 233 17.86 12.91 -7.92
N GLY A 234 17.10 12.63 -6.86
CA GLY A 234 15.69 12.30 -6.95
C GLY A 234 15.39 10.82 -7.21
N ALA A 235 16.38 9.96 -7.44
CA ALA A 235 16.17 8.51 -7.41
C ALA A 235 16.24 7.98 -5.97
N ASP A 236 15.42 6.98 -5.64
CA ASP A 236 15.44 6.31 -4.33
C ASP A 236 16.58 5.28 -4.25
N ALA A 237 16.92 4.68 -5.38
CA ALA A 237 18.06 3.79 -5.52
C ALA A 237 18.73 3.95 -6.89
N THR A 238 19.96 3.43 -6.99
CA THR A 238 20.72 3.42 -8.25
C THR A 238 21.28 2.04 -8.52
N VAL A 239 21.11 1.56 -9.76
CA VAL A 239 21.78 0.35 -10.26
C VAL A 239 22.81 0.72 -11.32
N ALA A 240 23.90 -0.05 -11.40
CA ALA A 240 24.99 0.24 -12.33
C ALA A 240 24.62 -0.19 -13.75
N ALA A 241 24.68 0.72 -14.72
CA ALA A 241 24.39 0.45 -16.13
C ALA A 241 25.27 -0.65 -16.75
N GLY A 242 26.47 -0.85 -16.20
CA GLY A 242 27.41 -1.89 -16.64
C GLY A 242 27.27 -3.23 -15.91
N SER A 243 26.35 -3.37 -14.96
CA SER A 243 26.10 -4.65 -14.28
C SER A 243 25.04 -5.47 -15.00
N ASP A 244 25.00 -6.76 -14.68
CA ASP A 244 24.03 -7.70 -15.22
C ASP A 244 22.58 -7.26 -14.88
N PRO A 245 21.65 -7.17 -15.87
CA PRO A 245 20.25 -6.84 -15.62
C PRO A 245 19.53 -7.84 -14.71
N GLY A 246 19.97 -9.11 -14.66
CA GLY A 246 19.49 -10.07 -13.65
C GLY A 246 19.84 -9.65 -12.22
N GLY A 247 21.02 -9.06 -12.04
CA GLY A 247 21.43 -8.41 -10.78
C GLY A 247 20.60 -7.17 -10.44
N TRP A 248 20.10 -6.42 -11.43
CA TRP A 248 19.16 -5.33 -11.18
C TRP A 248 17.84 -5.87 -10.65
N ALA A 249 17.30 -6.92 -11.26
CA ALA A 249 16.05 -7.53 -10.84
C ALA A 249 16.07 -7.96 -9.36
N ALA A 250 17.18 -8.52 -8.88
CA ALA A 250 17.34 -8.82 -7.46
C ALA A 250 17.21 -7.58 -6.57
N HIS A 251 17.84 -6.47 -6.96
CA HIS A 251 17.74 -5.20 -6.23
C HIS A 251 16.34 -4.57 -6.31
N LEU A 252 15.67 -4.70 -7.45
CA LEU A 252 14.30 -4.21 -7.64
C LEU A 252 13.29 -4.99 -6.79
N ARG A 253 13.51 -6.29 -6.58
CA ARG A 253 12.64 -7.10 -5.70
C ARG A 253 12.61 -6.57 -4.27
N ASP A 254 13.73 -6.09 -3.74
CA ASP A 254 13.80 -5.54 -2.38
C ASP A 254 13.01 -4.23 -2.23
N LEU A 255 12.64 -3.58 -3.35
CA LEU A 255 11.93 -2.30 -3.39
C LEU A 255 10.46 -2.46 -3.78
N LEU A 256 10.03 -3.66 -4.17
CA LEU A 256 8.64 -3.96 -4.49
C LEU A 256 7.90 -4.41 -3.22
N PRO A 257 6.66 -3.92 -3.00
CA PRO A 257 5.85 -4.27 -1.82
C PRO A 257 5.38 -5.72 -1.84
#